data_AF-S4NUY0-F1
#
_entry.id   AF-S4NUY0-F1
#
_cell.length_a   1.000
_cell.length_b   1.000
_cell.length_c   1.000
_cell.angle_alpha   90.00
_cell.angle_beta   90.00
_cell.angle_gamma   90.00
#
_symmetry.space_group_name_H-M   'P 1'
#
loop_
_entity.id
_entity.type
_entity.pdbx_description
1 polymer ?
#
loop_
_entity_poly.entity_id
_entity_poly.type
_entity_poly.pdbx_seq_one_letter_code
_entity_poly.pdbx_strand_id
1 'polypeptide(L)'
;MVLTGDEAAAIKQELQGNFDLSGITLAMAAVDLKSTPEHIQDVMNLKNCRKEEPWILRNYLIKIILFQEKEPYSFSKLMGNPKRFGFLNEQFIDRGELA
;
A
#
# COMPACT_ATOMS: atom_id res chain seq x y z
N MET A 1 15.12 6.56 12.18
CA MET A 1 13.81 6.98 12.71
C MET A 1 12.91 5.77 12.69
N VAL A 2 12.66 5.16 13.86
CA VAL A 2 11.85 3.94 14.00
C VAL A 2 10.40 4.39 14.10
N LEU A 3 9.54 3.87 13.22
CA LEU A 3 8.08 4.03 13.33
C LEU A 3 7.67 3.51 14.72
N THR A 4 7.19 4.38 15.61
CA THR A 4 6.60 3.97 16.88
C THR A 4 5.32 3.16 16.60
N GLY A 5 4.96 2.23 17.48
CA GLY A 5 3.83 1.31 17.25
C GLY A 5 2.50 2.01 16.92
N ASP A 6 2.29 3.21 17.45
CA ASP A 6 1.17 4.10 17.14
C ASP A 6 1.14 4.55 15.67
N GLU A 7 2.29 4.87 15.09
CA GLU A 7 2.38 5.30 13.69
C GLU A 7 2.10 4.17 12.73
N ALA A 8 2.54 2.95 13.07
CA ALA A 8 2.19 1.77 12.30
C ALA A 8 0.68 1.49 12.36
N ALA A 9 0.04 1.67 13.52
CA ALA A 9 -1.40 1.49 13.67
C ALA A 9 -2.19 2.49 12.82
N ALA A 10 -1.79 3.76 12.79
CA ALA A 10 -2.39 4.78 11.94
C ALA A 10 -2.31 4.41 10.45
N ILE A 11 -1.13 3.99 9.97
CA ILE A 11 -0.96 3.58 8.57
C ILE A 11 -1.86 2.39 8.21
N LYS A 12 -1.99 1.40 9.11
CA LYS A 12 -2.88 0.25 8.90
C LYS A 12 -4.32 0.70 8.71
N GLN A 13 -4.81 1.60 9.57
CA GLN A 13 -6.16 2.14 9.46
C GLN A 13 -6.36 2.93 8.17
N GLU A 14 -5.38 3.74 7.76
CA GLU A 14 -5.43 4.50 6.51
C GLU A 14 -5.46 3.58 5.27
N LEU A 15 -4.64 2.52 5.26
CA LEU A 15 -4.65 1.51 4.21
C LEU A 15 -5.98 0.78 4.16
N GLN A 16 -6.50 0.37 5.31
CA GLN A 16 -7.78 -0.34 5.40
C GLN A 16 -8.96 0.54 4.98
N GLY A 17 -8.97 1.82 5.35
CA GLY A 17 -9.98 2.78 4.91
C GLY A 17 -9.94 3.03 3.41
N ASN A 18 -8.75 3.17 2.82
CA ASN A 18 -8.60 3.27 1.36
C ASN A 18 -9.03 1.98 0.65
N PHE A 19 -8.72 0.83 1.23
CA PHE A 19 -9.10 -0.47 0.69
C PHE A 19 -10.63 -0.61 0.62
N ASP A 20 -11.33 -0.29 1.71
CA ASP A 20 -12.80 -0.28 1.77
C ASP A 20 -13.39 0.72 0.74
N LEU A 21 -12.81 1.93 0.66
CA LEU A 21 -13.25 2.98 -0.27
C LEU A 21 -13.05 2.61 -1.75
N SER A 22 -11.97 1.87 -2.04
CA SER A 22 -11.69 1.33 -3.37
C SER A 22 -12.64 0.20 -3.77
N GLY A 23 -13.32 -0.44 -2.81
CA GLY A 23 -14.28 -1.51 -3.08
C GLY A 23 -13.69 -2.78 -3.70
N ILE A 24 -12.36 -2.94 -3.68
CA ILE A 24 -11.69 -4.12 -4.22
C ILE A 24 -11.56 -5.21 -3.16
N THR A 25 -11.40 -6.45 -3.60
CA THR A 25 -11.15 -7.59 -2.70
C THR A 25 -9.66 -7.93 -2.63
N LEU A 26 -9.25 -8.61 -1.55
CA LEU A 26 -7.86 -9.00 -1.34
C LEU A 26 -7.39 -9.91 -2.48
N ALA A 27 -8.30 -10.75 -3.01
CA ALA A 27 -8.05 -11.59 -4.15
C ALA A 27 -7.80 -10.77 -5.43
N MET A 28 -8.57 -9.71 -5.70
CA MET A 28 -8.32 -8.83 -6.85
C MET A 28 -6.98 -8.11 -6.72
N ALA A 29 -6.70 -7.55 -5.54
CA ALA A 29 -5.42 -6.90 -5.28
C ALA A 29 -4.24 -7.89 -5.40
N ALA A 30 -4.41 -9.12 -4.91
CA ALA A 30 -3.43 -10.19 -5.05
C ALA A 30 -3.18 -10.54 -6.52
N VAL A 31 -4.21 -10.67 -7.34
CA VAL A 31 -4.06 -10.96 -8.77
C VAL A 31 -3.34 -9.83 -9.50
N ASP A 32 -3.73 -8.57 -9.25
CA ASP A 32 -3.14 -7.41 -9.92
C ASP A 32 -1.67 -7.20 -9.50
N LEU A 33 -1.39 -7.38 -8.20
CA LEU A 33 -0.05 -7.25 -7.63
C LEU A 33 0.76 -8.55 -7.69
N LYS A 34 0.27 -9.56 -8.44
CA LYS A 34 0.85 -10.91 -8.58
C LYS A 34 1.35 -11.52 -7.27
N SER A 35 0.52 -11.42 -6.25
CA SER A 35 0.77 -11.85 -4.90
C SER A 35 -0.34 -12.77 -4.39
N THR A 36 -0.33 -13.07 -3.10
CA THR A 36 -1.39 -13.83 -2.44
C THR A 36 -2.22 -12.90 -1.54
N PRO A 37 -3.52 -13.19 -1.36
CA PRO A 37 -4.38 -12.39 -0.48
C PRO A 37 -3.88 -12.39 0.97
N GLU A 38 -3.25 -13.47 1.41
CA GLU A 38 -2.60 -13.59 2.73
C GLU A 38 -1.43 -12.60 2.85
N HIS A 39 -0.61 -12.50 1.82
CA HIS A 39 0.53 -11.59 1.81
C HIS A 39 0.08 -10.13 1.75
N ILE A 40 -0.92 -9.81 0.92
CA ILE A 40 -1.57 -8.49 0.90
C ILE A 40 -2.06 -8.12 2.30
N GLN A 41 -2.67 -9.06 3.01
CA GLN A 41 -3.14 -8.85 4.38
C GLN A 41 -1.97 -8.58 5.35
N ASP A 42 -0.83 -9.26 5.20
CA ASP A 42 0.37 -8.99 6.00
C ASP A 42 0.94 -7.60 5.69
N VAL A 43 0.99 -7.19 4.41
CA VAL A 43 1.39 -5.84 3.96
C VAL A 43 0.48 -4.78 4.57
N MET A 44 -0.84 -5.01 4.53
CA MET A 44 -1.84 -4.13 5.12
C MET A 44 -1.65 -4.01 6.63
N ASN A 45 -1.21 -5.09 7.28
CA ASN A 45 -0.85 -5.12 8.69
C ASN A 45 0.58 -4.64 8.99
N LEU A 46 1.33 -4.16 7.99
CA LEU A 46 2.75 -3.82 8.09
C LEU A 46 3.57 -4.91 8.82
N LYS A 47 3.17 -6.16 8.64
CA LYS A 47 3.77 -7.33 9.25
C LYS A 47 4.47 -8.11 8.13
N ASN A 48 5.65 -8.66 8.43
CA ASN A 48 6.44 -9.52 7.53
C ASN A 48 6.62 -9.03 6.07
N CYS A 49 6.60 -7.72 5.86
CA CYS A 49 6.68 -7.11 4.52
C CYS A 49 7.88 -6.18 4.40
N ARG A 50 8.36 -6.01 3.17
CA ARG A 50 9.44 -5.11 2.80
C ARG A 50 8.96 -3.67 2.88
N LYS A 51 9.93 -2.76 2.92
CA LYS A 51 9.67 -1.33 3.02
C LYS A 51 8.96 -0.80 1.78
N GLU A 52 9.17 -1.39 0.61
CA GLU A 52 8.57 -1.04 -0.68
C GLU A 52 7.08 -1.46 -0.80
N GLU A 53 6.70 -2.59 -0.22
CA GLU A 53 5.39 -3.22 -0.38
C GLU A 53 4.18 -2.35 0.03
N PRO A 54 4.19 -1.67 1.20
CA PRO A 54 3.09 -0.77 1.54
C PRO A 54 3.00 0.43 0.57
N TRP A 55 4.08 0.82 -0.10
CA TRP A 55 4.02 1.86 -1.14
C TRP A 55 3.36 1.34 -2.42
N ILE A 56 3.65 0.09 -2.81
CA ILE A 56 3.01 -0.57 -3.96
C ILE A 56 1.50 -0.65 -3.72
N LEU A 57 1.09 -1.19 -2.57
CA LEU A 57 -0.32 -1.33 -2.21
C LEU A 57 -1.01 0.04 -2.15
N ARG A 58 -0.38 1.04 -1.52
CA ARG A 58 -0.88 2.42 -1.50
C ARG A 58 -1.07 2.98 -2.91
N ASN A 59 -0.07 2.86 -3.78
CA ASN A 59 -0.13 3.41 -5.13
C ASN A 59 -1.24 2.74 -5.95
N TYR A 60 -1.38 1.43 -5.80
CA TYR A 60 -2.45 0.66 -6.41
C TYR A 60 -3.83 1.11 -5.94
N LEU A 61 -4.03 1.23 -4.62
CA LEU A 61 -5.28 1.73 -4.04
C LEU A 61 -5.62 3.14 -4.55
N ILE A 62 -4.64 4.05 -4.53
CA ILE A 62 -4.82 5.43 -5.04
C ILE A 62 -5.23 5.41 -6.51
N LYS A 63 -4.58 4.60 -7.36
CA LYS A 63 -4.94 4.49 -8.77
C LYS A 63 -6.39 4.05 -8.96
N ILE A 64 -6.83 3.05 -8.20
CA ILE A 64 -8.21 2.54 -8.29
C ILE A 64 -9.22 3.57 -7.79
N ILE A 65 -8.92 4.22 -6.67
CA ILE A 65 -9.79 5.25 -6.09
C ILE A 65 -9.92 6.45 -7.04
N LEU A 66 -8.80 6.92 -7.60
CA LEU A 66 -8.80 7.98 -8.61
C LEU A 66 -9.51 7.56 -9.90
N PHE A 67 -9.37 6.30 -10.31
CA PHE A 67 -10.11 5.75 -11.45
C PHE A 67 -11.62 5.73 -11.21
N GLN A 68 -12.05 5.58 -9.95
CA GLN A 68 -13.44 5.72 -9.53
C GLN A 68 -13.86 7.18 -9.30
N GLU A 69 -13.03 8.16 -9.66
CA GLU A 69 -13.27 9.59 -9.43
C GLU A 69 -13.51 9.94 -7.94
N LYS A 70 -12.98 9.11 -7.04
CA LYS A 70 -13.04 9.30 -5.59
C LYS A 70 -11.73 9.88 -5.07
N GLU A 71 -11.79 10.46 -3.87
CA GLU A 71 -10.62 10.97 -3.16
C GLU A 71 -10.08 9.91 -2.18
N PRO A 72 -8.80 9.51 -2.30
CA PRO A 72 -8.20 8.57 -1.36
C PRO A 72 -7.97 9.24 0.00
N TYR A 73 -8.07 8.45 1.07
CA TYR A 73 -7.70 8.88 2.41
C TYR A 73 -6.23 9.34 2.42
N SER A 74 -6.01 10.51 3.02
CA SER A 74 -4.67 11.05 3.21
C SER A 74 -3.87 10.13 4.13
N PHE A 75 -2.64 9.85 3.74
CA PHE A 75 -1.72 9.04 4.54
C PHE A 75 -0.85 9.94 5.41
N SER A 76 -0.90 9.75 6.72
CA SER A 76 -0.20 10.57 7.71
C SER A 76 1.31 10.28 7.73
N LYS A 77 1.72 9.06 7.35
CA LYS A 77 3.13 8.62 7.41
C LYS A 77 3.71 8.17 6.07
N LEU A 78 2.87 7.65 5.17
CA LEU A 78 3.24 7.44 3.76
C LEU A 78 3.11 8.75 2.97
N MET A 79 3.59 9.85 3.55
CA MET A 79 3.61 11.18 2.93
C MET A 79 4.91 11.32 2.13
N GLY A 80 4.80 11.25 0.79
CA GLY A 80 5.93 11.43 -0.11
C GLY A 80 5.78 10.70 -1.43
N ASN A 81 6.71 10.96 -2.35
CA ASN A 81 6.83 10.21 -3.59
C ASN A 81 7.86 9.09 -3.34
N PRO A 82 7.51 7.80 -3.47
CA PRO A 82 8.48 6.71 -3.34
C PRO A 82 9.67 6.88 -4.29
N LYS A 83 9.46 7.51 -5.46
CA LYS A 83 10.53 7.84 -6.42
C LYS A 83 11.56 8.85 -5.92
N ARG A 84 11.30 9.57 -4.82
CA ARG A 84 12.28 10.49 -4.20
C ARG A 84 13.22 9.79 -3.22
N PHE A 85 12.90 8.57 -2.82
CA PHE A 85 13.71 7.81 -1.89
C PHE A 85 14.63 6.89 -2.68
N GLY A 86 15.88 7.30 -2.90
CA GLY A 86 16.88 6.53 -3.65
C GLY A 86 17.24 5.15 -3.04
N PHE A 87 16.66 4.78 -1.91
CA PHE A 87 16.75 3.44 -1.31
C PHE A 87 15.63 2.50 -1.74
N LEU A 88 14.58 3.00 -2.41
CA LEU A 88 13.47 2.18 -2.90
C LEU A 88 13.79 1.72 -4.34
N ASN A 89 13.60 0.43 -4.61
CA ASN A 89 13.74 -0.11 -5.96
C ASN A 89 12.56 0.38 -6.82
N GLU A 90 12.77 1.45 -7.58
CA GLU A 90 11.75 2.00 -8.48
C GLU A 90 11.21 0.96 -9.47
N GLN A 91 12.07 0.06 -9.95
CA GLN A 91 11.66 -1.05 -10.83
C GLN A 91 10.69 -2.02 -10.14
N PHE A 92 10.85 -2.25 -8.84
CA PHE A 92 9.97 -3.13 -8.07
C PHE A 92 8.61 -2.46 -7.82
N ILE A 93 8.63 -1.15 -7.57
CA ILE A 93 7.41 -0.34 -7.41
C ILE A 93 6.66 -0.18 -8.73
N ASP A 94 7.39 -0.03 -9.84
CA ASP A 94 6.83 0.09 -11.19
C ASP A 94 6.20 -1.22 -11.67
N ARG A 95 6.84 -2.35 -11.33
CA ARG A 95 6.28 -3.70 -11.52
C ARG A 95 4.99 -3.92 -10.74
N GLY A 96 4.84 -3.28 -9.57
CA GLY A 96 3.69 -3.47 -8.70
C GLY A 96 3.59 -4.89 -8.12
N GLU A 97 4.70 -5.61 -8.02
CA GLU A 97 4.71 -7.01 -7.58
C GLU A 97 4.98 -7.09 -6.08
N LEU A 98 4.14 -7.79 -5.31
CA LEU A 98 4.40 -8.13 -3.91
C LEU A 98 4.89 -9.58 -3.89
N ALA A 99 6.22 -9.75 -3.91
CA ALA A 99 6.91 -11.03 -4.13
C ALA A 99 6.84 -12.00 -2.95
#